data_AF-A0A2S9TA72-F1
#
_entry.id   AF-A0A2S9TA72-F1
#
_cell.length_a   1.000
_cell.length_b   1.000
_cell.length_c   1.000
_cell.angle_alpha   90.00
_cell.angle_beta   90.00
_cell.angle_gamma   90.00
#
_symmetry.space_group_name_H-M   'P 1'
#
loop_
_entity.id
_entity.type
_entity.pdbx_description
1 polymer ?
#
loop_
_entity_poly.entity_id
_entity_poly.type
_entity_poly.pdbx_seq_one_letter_code
_entity_poly.pdbx_strand_id
1 'polypeptide(L)'
;MTYEEWFLNQAKLHKTIMNKLEDKSIDEIIEYFKYDNMKKNEPDFCPLYNLNKKCHEMEDLNCYLCACSYFRFNDKGLKNVDDKILYSCCSIDSKSGSKFVSENSIHHDCSNCTIPHKEKFIKKNFNKDWLEIMKDVRVDKI
;
A
#
# COMPACT_ATOMS: atom_id res chain seq x y z
N MET A 1 -10.13 -11.10 -4.85
CA MET A 1 -9.12 -11.04 -3.79
C MET A 1 -9.64 -10.11 -2.72
N THR A 2 -9.63 -10.55 -1.47
CA THR A 2 -10.01 -9.70 -0.32
C THR A 2 -8.85 -8.79 0.09
N TYR A 3 -9.07 -7.84 1.00
CA TYR A 3 -7.97 -7.01 1.50
C TYR A 3 -6.96 -7.83 2.31
N GLU A 4 -7.43 -8.78 3.12
CA GLU A 4 -6.56 -9.66 3.91
C GLU A 4 -5.66 -10.51 3.00
N GLU A 5 -6.23 -11.13 1.97
CA GLU A 5 -5.46 -11.93 1.00
C GLU A 5 -4.38 -11.09 0.33
N TRP A 6 -4.74 -9.89 -0.13
CA TRP A 6 -3.79 -8.98 -0.76
C TRP A 6 -2.68 -8.55 0.21
N PHE A 7 -3.05 -8.18 1.44
CA PHE A 7 -2.13 -7.71 2.47
C PHE A 7 -1.08 -8.77 2.83
N LEU A 8 -1.51 -10.01 3.07
CA LEU A 8 -0.62 -11.11 3.41
C LEU A 8 0.30 -11.48 2.24
N ASN A 9 -0.23 -11.45 1.01
CA ASN A 9 0.59 -11.67 -0.17
C ASN A 9 1.65 -10.56 -0.33
N GLN A 10 1.25 -9.30 -0.16
CA GLN A 10 2.15 -8.16 -0.27
C GLN A 10 3.26 -8.21 0.80
N ALA A 11 2.93 -8.58 2.05
CA ALA A 11 3.89 -8.78 3.11
C ALA A 11 4.94 -9.85 2.76
N LYS A 12 4.49 -10.97 2.16
CA LYS A 12 5.38 -12.06 1.72
C LYS A 12 6.32 -11.61 0.60
N LEU A 13 5.79 -10.91 -0.41
CA LEU A 13 6.58 -10.37 -1.51
C LEU A 13 7.62 -9.36 -1.00
N HIS A 14 7.20 -8.42 -0.13
CA HIS A 14 8.09 -7.44 0.47
C HIS A 14 9.21 -8.12 1.28
N LYS A 15 8.89 -9.08 2.14
CA LYS A 15 9.89 -9.84 2.91
C LYS A 15 10.89 -10.57 2.01
N THR A 16 10.42 -11.11 0.89
CA THR A 16 11.28 -11.80 -0.09
C THR A 16 12.33 -10.87 -0.68
N ILE A 17 11.94 -9.64 -1.04
CA ILE A 17 12.86 -8.62 -1.55
C ILE A 17 13.80 -8.16 -0.43
N MET A 18 13.28 -7.91 0.77
CA MET A 18 14.10 -7.45 1.90
C MET A 18 15.20 -8.45 2.28
N ASN A 19 14.96 -9.76 2.16
CA ASN A 19 15.98 -10.77 2.37
C ASN A 19 17.12 -10.67 1.33
N LYS A 20 16.85 -10.26 0.09
CA LYS A 20 17.89 -10.02 -0.94
C LYS A 20 18.70 -8.75 -0.67
N LEU A 21 18.18 -7.85 0.16
CA LEU A 21 18.73 -6.53 0.44
C LEU A 21 19.20 -6.39 1.90
N GLU A 22 19.49 -7.50 2.59
CA GLU A 22 19.79 -7.49 4.02
C GLU A 22 20.98 -6.59 4.39
N ASP A 23 22.02 -6.62 3.55
CA ASP A 23 23.26 -5.83 3.68
C ASP A 23 23.17 -4.41 3.15
N LYS A 24 22.00 -4.02 2.60
CA LYS A 24 21.80 -2.70 2.01
C LYS A 24 21.45 -1.66 3.07
N SER A 25 21.95 -0.44 2.85
CA SER A 25 21.55 0.74 3.60
C SER A 25 20.09 1.12 3.30
N ILE A 26 19.49 1.94 4.16
CA ILE A 26 18.11 2.42 3.97
C ILE A 26 17.97 3.15 2.62
N ASP A 27 18.94 3.98 2.24
CA ASP A 27 18.91 4.73 0.99
C ASP A 27 19.00 3.81 -0.23
N GLU A 28 19.88 2.79 -0.18
CA GLU A 28 19.96 1.78 -1.25
C GLU A 28 18.66 0.98 -1.39
N ILE A 29 18.01 0.64 -0.27
CA ILE A 29 16.73 -0.07 -0.28
C ILE A 29 15.65 0.81 -0.90
N ILE A 30 15.55 2.07 -0.48
CA ILE A 30 14.55 3.00 -1.04
C ILE A 30 14.80 3.21 -2.53
N GLU A 31 16.06 3.38 -2.97
CA GLU A 31 16.41 3.48 -4.38
C GLU A 31 15.98 2.22 -5.15
N TYR A 32 16.26 1.03 -4.60
CA TYR A 32 15.85 -0.24 -5.20
C TYR A 32 14.34 -0.33 -5.42
N PHE A 33 13.55 0.20 -4.48
CA PHE A 33 12.10 0.18 -4.55
C PHE A 33 11.48 1.24 -5.48
N LYS A 34 12.27 2.06 -6.19
CA LYS A 34 11.75 2.93 -7.25
C LYS A 34 11.11 2.09 -8.37
N TYR A 35 10.03 2.60 -8.96
CA TYR A 35 9.23 1.90 -9.97
C TYR A 35 10.09 1.28 -11.09
N ASP A 36 11.02 2.03 -11.68
CA ASP A 36 11.83 1.54 -12.79
C ASP A 36 12.78 0.41 -12.36
N ASN A 37 13.32 0.49 -11.14
CA ASN A 37 14.17 -0.55 -10.55
C ASN A 37 13.36 -1.80 -10.19
N MET A 38 12.20 -1.63 -9.55
CA MET A 38 11.30 -2.73 -9.20
C MET A 38 10.76 -3.45 -10.43
N LYS A 39 10.31 -2.71 -11.45
CA LYS A 39 9.84 -3.28 -12.70
C LYS A 39 10.91 -4.13 -13.40
N LYS A 40 12.18 -3.69 -13.35
CA LYS A 40 13.31 -4.40 -13.97
C LYS A 40 13.72 -5.64 -13.18
N ASN A 41 13.80 -5.52 -11.84
CA ASN A 41 14.43 -6.54 -11.00
C ASN A 41 13.41 -7.50 -10.36
N GLU A 42 12.16 -7.07 -10.19
CA GLU A 42 11.09 -7.78 -9.48
C GLU A 42 9.75 -7.67 -10.25
N PRO A 43 9.68 -8.11 -11.53
CA PRO A 43 8.50 -7.91 -12.40
C PRO A 43 7.21 -8.54 -11.86
N ASP A 44 7.33 -9.60 -11.06
CA ASP A 44 6.19 -10.31 -10.45
C ASP A 44 5.69 -9.68 -9.15
N PHE A 45 6.37 -8.65 -8.64
CA PHE A 45 5.93 -7.93 -7.42
C PHE A 45 4.61 -7.18 -7.63
N CYS A 46 4.37 -6.69 -8.85
CA CYS A 46 3.16 -5.95 -9.18
C CYS A 46 2.71 -6.25 -10.60
N PRO A 47 1.42 -6.61 -10.83
CA PRO A 47 0.93 -6.92 -12.17
C PRO A 47 1.02 -5.74 -13.15
N LEU A 48 1.04 -4.50 -12.64
CA LEU A 48 1.15 -3.30 -13.48
C LEU A 48 2.52 -3.15 -14.15
N TYR A 49 3.58 -3.77 -13.60
CA TYR A 49 4.92 -3.73 -14.18
C TYR A 49 4.94 -4.38 -15.57
N ASN A 50 4.29 -5.53 -15.71
CA ASN A 50 4.14 -6.25 -16.98
C ASN A 50 3.25 -5.49 -17.99
N LEU A 51 2.38 -4.59 -17.50
CA LEU A 51 1.56 -3.72 -18.34
C LEU A 51 2.26 -2.41 -18.72
N ASN A 52 3.49 -2.18 -18.25
CA ASN A 52 4.20 -0.90 -18.39
C ASN A 52 3.40 0.30 -17.83
N LYS A 53 2.61 0.10 -16.77
CA LYS A 53 1.76 1.14 -16.16
C LYS A 53 2.23 1.51 -14.76
N LYS A 54 2.25 2.80 -14.46
CA LYS A 54 2.40 3.32 -13.08
C LYS A 54 1.04 3.29 -12.36
N CYS A 55 1.03 3.05 -11.06
CA CYS A 55 -0.20 3.16 -10.25
C CYS A 55 -0.56 4.61 -9.91
N HIS A 56 0.44 5.48 -9.82
CA HIS A 56 0.27 6.93 -9.67
C HIS A 56 1.18 7.66 -10.65
N GLU A 57 0.64 8.70 -11.27
CA GLU A 57 1.40 9.58 -12.16
C GLU A 57 2.29 10.51 -11.32
N MET A 58 3.55 10.10 -11.14
CA MET A 58 4.60 10.88 -10.51
C MET A 58 5.98 10.47 -11.05
N GLU A 59 6.92 11.41 -11.01
CA GLU A 59 8.31 11.22 -11.45
C GLU A 59 8.99 10.15 -10.58
N ASP A 60 9.11 10.41 -9.28
CA ASP A 60 9.79 9.56 -8.30
C ASP A 60 8.88 8.50 -7.65
N LEU A 61 8.11 7.75 -8.44
CA LEU A 61 7.22 6.71 -7.90
C LEU A 61 8.03 5.63 -7.17
N ASN A 62 7.85 5.50 -5.86
CA ASN A 62 8.50 4.49 -5.04
C ASN A 62 7.50 3.47 -4.49
N CYS A 63 7.82 2.18 -4.58
CA CYS A 63 6.91 1.09 -4.25
C CYS A 63 7.13 0.47 -2.86
N TYR A 64 8.06 0.99 -2.04
CA TYR A 64 8.35 0.45 -0.70
C TYR A 64 7.10 0.39 0.20
N LEU A 65 6.38 1.51 0.26
CA LEU A 65 5.07 1.60 0.91
C LEU A 65 3.97 1.68 -0.14
N CYS A 66 3.93 0.78 -1.13
CA CYS A 66 2.80 0.80 -2.08
C CYS A 66 1.44 0.54 -1.39
N ALA A 67 1.44 0.00 -0.17
CA ALA A 67 0.33 0.12 0.76
C ALA A 67 0.55 1.30 1.72
N CYS A 68 -0.50 2.06 2.01
CA CYS A 68 -0.43 3.16 2.97
C CYS A 68 -0.67 2.66 4.39
N SER A 69 0.21 3.00 5.34
CA SER A 69 0.03 2.65 6.77
C SER A 69 -1.14 3.38 7.44
N TYR A 70 -1.75 4.36 6.77
CA TYR A 70 -3.00 5.01 7.19
C TYR A 70 -4.26 4.38 6.59
N PHE A 71 -4.13 3.42 5.68
CA PHE A 71 -5.28 2.66 5.20
C PHE A 71 -5.78 1.75 6.31
N ARG A 72 -7.08 1.61 6.44
CA ARG A 72 -7.74 0.70 7.39
C ARG A 72 -8.69 -0.18 6.61
N PHE A 73 -8.68 -1.47 6.88
CA PHE A 73 -9.64 -2.39 6.27
C PHE A 73 -10.14 -3.45 7.24
N ASN A 74 -11.33 -3.97 6.92
CA ASN A 74 -11.86 -5.20 7.48
C ASN A 74 -12.72 -5.87 6.42
N ASP A 75 -12.38 -7.10 6.00
CA ASP A 75 -13.14 -7.85 5.01
C ASP A 75 -14.56 -8.24 5.48
N LYS A 76 -14.84 -8.15 6.79
CA LYS A 76 -16.18 -8.33 7.37
C LYS A 76 -16.96 -7.02 7.52
N GLY A 77 -16.37 -5.89 7.11
CA GLY A 77 -16.93 -4.56 7.27
C GLY A 77 -16.47 -3.84 8.53
N LEU A 78 -16.15 -2.56 8.37
CA LEU A 78 -15.78 -1.61 9.42
C LEU A 78 -17.01 -1.07 10.15
N LYS A 79 -18.04 -0.66 9.39
CA LYS A 79 -19.25 -0.01 9.90
C LYS A 79 -20.40 -0.07 8.88
N ASN A 80 -21.64 -0.12 9.35
CA ASN A 80 -22.82 0.09 8.52
C ASN A 80 -23.08 1.59 8.30
N VAL A 81 -23.27 1.99 7.05
CA VAL A 81 -23.58 3.36 6.62
C VAL A 81 -24.85 3.29 5.78
N ASP A 82 -25.98 3.71 6.36
CA ASP A 82 -27.31 3.56 5.79
C ASP A 82 -27.60 2.09 5.40
N ASP A 83 -27.79 1.82 4.11
CA ASP A 83 -28.04 0.50 3.52
C ASP A 83 -26.74 -0.23 3.07
N LYS A 84 -25.56 0.35 3.33
CA LYS A 84 -24.26 -0.13 2.84
C LYS A 84 -23.30 -0.49 3.96
N ILE A 85 -22.27 -1.27 3.62
CA ILE A 85 -21.16 -1.61 4.52
C ILE A 85 -19.89 -0.89 4.06
N LEU A 86 -19.26 -0.14 4.97
CA LEU A 86 -17.94 0.43 4.77
C LEU A 86 -16.88 -0.65 5.03
N TYR A 87 -16.03 -0.95 4.05
CA TYR A 87 -14.98 -1.98 4.19
C TYR A 87 -13.58 -1.41 4.42
N SER A 88 -13.35 -0.17 4.01
CA SER A 88 -12.06 0.50 4.18
C SER A 88 -12.17 2.00 4.35
N CYS A 89 -11.20 2.61 5.04
CA CYS A 89 -11.12 4.05 5.26
C CYS A 89 -9.67 4.53 5.38
N CYS A 90 -9.48 5.85 5.40
CA CYS A 90 -8.20 6.50 5.71
C CYS A 90 -8.23 7.04 7.14
N SER A 91 -7.27 6.63 7.97
CA SER A 91 -7.20 7.04 9.38
C SER A 91 -6.84 8.52 9.59
N ILE A 92 -6.36 9.20 8.54
CA ILE A 92 -5.98 10.62 8.59
C ILE A 92 -6.90 11.51 7.76
N ASP A 93 -7.97 10.95 7.19
CA ASP A 93 -8.92 11.65 6.32
C ASP A 93 -8.21 12.54 5.27
N SER A 94 -7.29 11.92 4.50
CA SER A 94 -6.50 12.65 3.52
C SER A 94 -7.40 13.33 2.50
N LYS A 95 -7.15 14.62 2.23
CA LYS A 95 -7.86 15.39 1.19
C LYS A 95 -7.73 14.81 -0.22
N SER A 96 -6.74 13.96 -0.46
CA SER A 96 -6.53 13.28 -1.73
C SER A 96 -7.26 11.93 -1.83
N GLY A 97 -7.89 11.49 -0.74
CA GLY A 97 -8.67 10.26 -0.72
C GLY A 97 -10.09 10.47 -1.22
N SER A 98 -10.66 9.42 -1.81
CA SER A 98 -12.04 9.36 -2.32
C SER A 98 -12.74 8.13 -1.75
N LYS A 99 -14.01 7.95 -2.12
CA LYS A 99 -14.78 6.74 -1.85
C LYS A 99 -15.24 6.13 -3.15
N PHE A 100 -15.08 4.82 -3.26
CA PHE A 100 -15.74 4.00 -4.28
C PHE A 100 -17.01 3.42 -3.65
N VAL A 101 -18.17 3.84 -4.15
CA VAL A 101 -19.49 3.42 -3.64
C VAL A 101 -20.13 2.50 -4.67
N SER A 102 -20.49 1.30 -4.22
CA SER A 102 -21.31 0.34 -4.98
C SER A 102 -22.74 0.31 -4.42
N GLU A 103 -23.58 -0.59 -4.94
CA GLU A 103 -24.94 -0.79 -4.45
C GLU A 103 -24.98 -1.05 -2.93
N ASN A 104 -24.10 -1.93 -2.43
CA ASN A 104 -24.13 -2.42 -1.04
C ASN A 104 -22.81 -2.18 -0.26
N SER A 105 -21.79 -1.57 -0.89
CA SER A 105 -20.48 -1.40 -0.25
C SER A 105 -19.87 -0.02 -0.47
N ILE A 106 -19.03 0.39 0.48
CA ILE A 106 -18.19 1.58 0.39
C ILE A 106 -16.75 1.15 0.63
N HIS A 107 -15.87 1.48 -0.31
CA HIS A 107 -14.43 1.26 -0.22
C HIS A 107 -13.71 2.61 -0.29
N HIS A 108 -12.58 2.72 0.39
CA HIS A 108 -11.72 3.88 0.25
C HIS A 108 -10.87 3.78 -1.02
N ASP A 109 -10.78 4.89 -1.75
CA ASP A 109 -10.02 5.01 -2.97
C ASP A 109 -8.83 5.96 -2.74
N CYS A 110 -7.63 5.47 -2.99
CA CYS A 110 -6.36 6.19 -2.81
C CYS A 110 -5.71 6.57 -4.14
N SER A 111 -6.36 6.35 -5.29
CA SER A 111 -5.77 6.56 -6.63
C SER A 111 -5.15 7.94 -6.85
N ASN A 112 -5.64 8.97 -6.16
CA ASN A 112 -5.13 10.34 -6.22
C ASN A 112 -4.13 10.71 -5.11
N CYS A 113 -3.79 9.78 -4.21
CA CYS A 113 -2.92 10.02 -3.07
C CYS A 113 -1.49 9.53 -3.35
N THR A 114 -0.51 10.40 -3.15
CA THR A 114 0.92 10.08 -3.36
C THR A 114 1.72 9.95 -2.06
N ILE A 115 1.08 10.15 -0.90
CA ILE A 115 1.76 10.18 0.41
C ILE A 115 2.72 9.01 0.61
N PRO A 116 2.28 7.74 0.45
CA PRO A 116 3.14 6.62 0.84
C PRO A 116 4.27 6.37 -0.18
N HIS A 117 4.19 6.96 -1.37
CA HIS A 117 5.19 6.84 -2.43
C HIS A 117 6.32 7.86 -2.34
N LYS A 118 6.21 8.85 -1.46
CA LYS A 118 7.24 9.90 -1.32
C LYS A 118 8.41 9.38 -0.49
N GLU A 119 9.63 9.51 -1.01
CA GLU A 119 10.86 9.13 -0.31
C GLU A 119 10.93 9.67 1.12
N LYS A 120 10.62 10.96 1.32
CA LYS A 120 10.60 11.59 2.66
C LYS A 120 9.64 10.88 3.62
N PHE A 121 8.48 10.44 3.13
CA PHE A 121 7.51 9.71 3.94
C PHE A 121 8.01 8.30 4.27
N ILE A 122 8.61 7.62 3.29
CA ILE A 122 9.20 6.29 3.46
C ILE A 122 10.32 6.34 4.50
N LYS A 123 11.29 7.26 4.36
CA LYS A 123 12.40 7.44 5.31
C LYS A 123 11.92 7.67 6.74
N LYS A 124 10.89 8.50 6.92
CA LYS A 124 10.34 8.80 8.25
C LYS A 124 9.69 7.58 8.92
N ASN A 125 9.11 6.67 8.14
CA ASN A 125 8.36 5.52 8.64
C ASN A 125 9.06 4.18 8.34
N PHE A 126 10.36 4.21 8.05
CA PHE A 126 11.08 3.04 7.57
C PHE A 126 11.22 1.99 8.67
N ASN A 127 10.95 0.74 8.31
CA ASN A 127 11.32 -0.45 9.06
C ASN A 127 11.58 -1.58 8.05
N LYS A 128 12.63 -2.39 8.27
CA LYS A 128 12.92 -3.55 7.42
C LYS A 128 11.81 -4.60 7.47
N ASP A 129 11.09 -4.69 8.60
CA ASP A 129 9.86 -5.46 8.69
C ASP A 129 8.66 -4.59 8.30
N TRP A 130 8.10 -4.85 7.13
CA TRP A 130 6.94 -4.14 6.60
C TRP A 130 5.70 -4.28 7.48
N LEU A 131 5.53 -5.42 8.17
CA LEU A 131 4.39 -5.65 9.04
C LEU A 131 4.40 -4.71 10.25
N GLU A 132 5.57 -4.31 10.74
CA GLU A 132 5.70 -3.32 11.82
C GLU A 132 5.20 -1.94 11.38
N ILE A 133 5.42 -1.56 10.12
CA ILE A 133 4.90 -0.31 9.54
C ILE A 133 3.38 -0.38 9.39
N MET A 134 2.86 -1.57 9.06
CA MET A 134 1.46 -1.80 8.71
C MET A 134 0.61 -2.34 9.86
N LYS A 135 1.12 -2.37 11.09
CA LYS A 135 0.48 -3.01 12.25
C LYS A 135 -0.94 -2.53 12.54
N ASP A 136 -1.26 -1.29 12.17
CA ASP A 136 -2.57 -0.67 12.41
C ASP A 136 -3.52 -0.79 11.20
N VAL A 137 -3.10 -1.41 10.09
CA VAL A 137 -3.89 -1.45 8.84
C VAL A 137 -5.08 -2.41 8.95
N ARG A 138 -4.86 -3.57 9.59
CA ARG A 138 -5.88 -4.58 9.86
C ARG A 138 -6.60 -4.18 11.13
N VAL A 139 -7.89 -3.88 11.04
CA VAL A 139 -8.68 -3.45 12.20
C VAL A 139 -9.97 -4.24 12.34
N ASP A 140 -10.45 -4.32 13.57
CA ASP A 140 -11.81 -4.76 13.85
C ASP A 140 -12.83 -3.65 13.47
N LYS A 141 -14.07 -3.74 13.96
CA LYS A 141 -15.08 -2.71 13.73
C LYS A 141 -14.69 -1.37 14.36
N ILE A 142 -15.05 -0.27 13.69
CA ILE A 142 -14.77 1.12 14.12
C ILE A 142 -16.05 1.93 14.34
#